data_AF-A0A4V3WCR7-F1
#
_entry.id   AF-A0A4V3WCR7-F1
#
_cell.length_a   1.000
_cell.length_b   1.000
_cell.length_c   1.000
_cell.angle_alpha   90.00
_cell.angle_beta   90.00
_cell.angle_gamma   90.00
#
_symmetry.space_group_name_H-M   'P 1'
#
loop_
_entity.id
_entity.type
_entity.pdbx_description
1 polymer ?
#
loop_
_entity_poly.entity_id
_entity_poly.type
_entity_poly.pdbx_seq_one_letter_code
_entity_poly.pdbx_strand_id
1 'polypeptide(L)'
;MSSQEAQPHSREWYARLAEELGGYRHPWQRSLDGPDVFALLGRESWLSFVKNKLRIAGWPEDLQDAMRNGLPYSLAGVIAGAPVEIRAQLLEAAIAGASREDLRALAVKLMPPAPRQRFDETRVVSVARQLGSVRLLRGLNDAEQKALDTWLKKMPPLLAERLKELE
;
A
#
# COMPACT_ATOMS: atom_id res chain seq x y z
N MET A 1 34.80 -12.60 -40.15
CA MET A 1 33.45 -12.39 -39.57
C MET A 1 33.67 -11.65 -38.26
N SER A 2 33.14 -10.43 -38.15
CA SER A 2 33.51 -9.48 -37.11
C SER A 2 33.01 -9.92 -35.74
N SER A 3 33.92 -10.25 -34.83
CA SER A 3 33.61 -10.48 -33.41
C SER A 3 33.33 -9.13 -32.76
N GLN A 4 32.07 -8.67 -32.80
CA GLN A 4 31.63 -7.60 -31.91
C GLN A 4 31.50 -8.20 -30.51
N GLU A 5 32.36 -7.78 -29.58
CA GLU A 5 32.17 -8.06 -28.16
C GLU A 5 30.83 -7.49 -27.72
N ALA A 6 29.92 -8.35 -27.23
CA ALA A 6 28.63 -7.92 -26.74
C ALA A 6 28.84 -6.92 -25.59
N GLN A 7 28.16 -5.77 -25.66
CA GLN A 7 28.27 -4.75 -24.62
C GLN A 7 27.88 -5.34 -23.24
N PRO A 8 28.63 -5.01 -22.17
CA PRO A 8 28.30 -5.44 -20.81
C PRO A 8 26.85 -5.08 -20.44
N HIS A 9 26.16 -6.01 -19.79
CA HIS A 9 24.75 -5.89 -19.37
C HIS A 9 23.70 -5.79 -20.49
N SER A 10 24.07 -6.06 -21.74
CA SER A 10 23.09 -6.22 -22.82
C SER A 10 22.37 -7.58 -22.71
N ARG A 11 21.20 -7.69 -23.34
CA ARG A 11 20.41 -8.95 -23.36
C ARG A 11 21.21 -10.10 -23.99
N GLU A 12 22.00 -9.78 -25.01
CA GLU A 12 22.86 -10.73 -25.72
C GLU A 12 24.04 -11.18 -24.84
N TRP A 13 24.60 -10.26 -24.04
CA TRP A 13 25.63 -10.57 -23.05
C TRP A 13 25.12 -11.56 -21.99
N TYR A 14 23.91 -11.34 -21.46
CA TYR A 14 23.31 -12.25 -20.48
C TYR A 14 22.88 -13.59 -21.09
N ALA A 15 22.38 -13.61 -22.33
CA ALA A 15 22.02 -14.84 -23.02
C ALA A 15 23.24 -15.75 -23.25
N ARG A 16 24.36 -15.17 -23.66
CA ARG A 16 25.62 -15.90 -23.80
C ARG A 16 26.14 -16.44 -22.47
N LEU A 17 26.10 -15.61 -21.42
CA LEU A 17 26.53 -16.01 -20.08
C LEU A 17 25.65 -17.15 -19.52
N ALA A 18 24.36 -17.18 -19.89
CA ALA A 18 23.42 -18.25 -19.54
C ALA A 18 23.84 -19.60 -20.14
N GLU A 19 24.21 -19.59 -21.43
CA GLU A 19 24.59 -20.79 -22.17
C GLU A 19 25.94 -21.33 -21.67
N GLU A 20 26.93 -20.46 -21.45
CA GLU A 20 28.25 -20.85 -20.95
C GLU A 20 28.19 -21.48 -19.54
N LEU A 21 27.25 -21.04 -18.69
CA LEU A 21 27.10 -21.52 -17.32
C LEU A 21 26.06 -22.65 -17.15
N GLY A 22 25.44 -23.13 -18.24
CA GLY A 22 24.40 -24.17 -18.18
C GLY A 22 23.09 -23.72 -17.52
N GLY A 23 22.85 -22.41 -17.49
CA GLY A 23 21.71 -21.75 -16.85
C GLY A 23 22.10 -20.37 -16.29
N TYR A 24 21.20 -19.39 -16.40
CA TYR A 24 21.45 -18.03 -15.91
C TYR A 24 20.78 -17.78 -14.55
N ARG A 25 21.59 -17.44 -13.54
CA ARG A 25 21.14 -16.75 -12.33
C ARG A 25 21.62 -15.30 -12.40
N HIS A 26 20.70 -14.36 -12.26
CA HIS A 26 21.01 -12.94 -12.39
C HIS A 26 22.00 -12.52 -11.28
N PRO A 27 23.05 -11.72 -11.54
CA PRO A 27 23.98 -11.26 -10.51
C PRO A 27 23.34 -10.42 -9.38
N TRP A 28 22.13 -9.87 -9.60
CA TRP A 28 21.34 -9.19 -8.55
C TRP A 28 20.39 -10.14 -7.80
N GLN A 29 20.33 -11.41 -8.20
CA GLN A 29 19.75 -12.48 -7.41
C GLN A 29 20.74 -12.75 -6.28
N ARG A 30 20.75 -11.81 -5.32
CA ARG A 30 21.52 -11.88 -4.09
C ARG A 30 21.11 -13.18 -3.41
N SER A 31 21.92 -14.22 -3.60
CA SER A 31 21.86 -15.40 -2.76
C SER A 31 22.26 -14.90 -1.38
N LEU A 32 21.31 -14.91 -0.45
CA LEU A 32 21.55 -14.54 0.95
C LEU A 32 22.26 -15.72 1.65
N ASP A 33 23.33 -16.23 1.03
CA ASP A 33 24.12 -17.36 1.51
C ASP A 33 25.13 -16.93 2.60
N GLY A 34 24.72 -16.00 3.47
CA GLY A 34 25.32 -15.96 4.80
C GLY A 34 24.86 -17.21 5.56
N PRO A 35 25.55 -17.62 6.66
CA PRO A 35 24.98 -18.64 7.54
C PRO A 35 23.53 -18.26 7.82
N ASP A 36 22.60 -19.16 7.54
CA ASP A 36 21.17 -18.90 7.66
C ASP A 36 20.84 -18.80 9.16
N VAL A 37 21.19 -17.65 9.74
CA VAL A 37 20.98 -17.31 11.14
C VAL A 37 19.50 -17.47 11.47
N PHE A 38 18.64 -17.28 10.47
CA PHE A 38 17.19 -17.43 10.57
C PHE A 38 16.75 -18.90 10.58
N ALA A 39 17.39 -19.79 9.81
CA ALA A 39 17.21 -21.24 9.94
C ALA A 39 17.75 -21.78 11.28
N LEU A 40 18.90 -21.29 11.75
CA LEU A 40 19.46 -21.63 13.07
C LEU A 40 18.56 -21.17 14.23
N LEU A 41 17.87 -20.03 14.07
CA LEU A 41 16.90 -19.48 15.04
C LEU A 41 15.49 -20.07 14.89
N GLY A 42 15.26 -20.93 13.88
CA GLY A 42 14.15 -21.88 13.78
C GLY A 42 12.72 -21.32 13.72
N ARG A 43 12.52 -20.00 13.62
CA ARG A 43 11.17 -19.39 13.76
C ARG A 43 10.73 -18.47 12.63
N GLU A 44 11.63 -17.97 11.80
CA GLU A 44 11.30 -17.04 10.70
C GLU A 44 12.27 -17.21 9.53
N SER A 45 11.84 -16.87 8.32
CA SER A 45 12.75 -16.68 7.18
C SER A 45 13.25 -15.23 7.14
N TRP A 46 14.38 -14.98 6.47
CA TRP A 46 14.86 -13.61 6.20
C TRP A 46 13.76 -12.72 5.61
N LEU A 47 12.95 -13.26 4.68
CA LEU A 47 11.89 -12.50 4.04
C LEU A 47 10.77 -12.11 5.02
N SER A 48 10.39 -13.02 5.92
CA SER A 48 9.41 -12.73 6.97
C SER A 48 9.94 -11.73 7.99
N PHE A 49 11.22 -11.83 8.35
CA PHE A 49 11.91 -10.86 9.20
C PHE A 49 11.92 -9.46 8.58
N VAL A 50 12.32 -9.34 7.32
CA VAL A 50 12.35 -8.05 6.61
C VAL A 50 10.95 -7.45 6.50
N LYS A 51 9.94 -8.25 6.14
CA LYS A 51 8.55 -7.77 6.01
C LYS A 51 7.97 -7.30 7.35
N ASN A 52 8.23 -8.03 8.43
CA ASN A 52 7.52 -7.82 9.69
C ASN A 52 8.30 -6.98 10.70
N LYS A 53 9.62 -7.16 10.79
CA LYS A 53 10.45 -6.62 11.88
C LYS A 53 11.34 -5.46 11.44
N LEU A 54 11.74 -5.39 10.16
CA LEU A 54 12.56 -4.26 9.69
C LEU A 54 11.84 -2.91 9.85
N ARG A 55 10.52 -2.89 9.67
CA ARG A 55 9.71 -1.69 9.91
C ARG A 55 9.78 -1.17 11.35
N ILE A 56 10.00 -2.07 12.32
CA ILE A 56 10.06 -1.74 13.75
C ILE A 56 11.35 -1.00 14.07
N ALA A 57 12.45 -1.33 13.39
CA ALA A 57 13.73 -0.65 13.57
C ALA A 57 13.66 0.85 13.21
N GLY A 58 12.73 1.23 12.33
CA GLY A 58 12.46 2.62 11.98
C GLY A 58 11.41 3.32 12.84
N TRP A 59 10.89 2.68 13.89
CA TRP A 59 9.88 3.30 14.74
C TRP A 59 10.50 4.36 15.68
N PRO A 60 9.72 5.37 16.07
CA PRO A 60 10.15 6.37 17.05
C PRO A 60 10.67 5.76 18.36
N GLU A 61 11.66 6.42 18.98
CA GLU A 61 12.34 5.92 20.18
C GLU A 61 11.39 5.74 21.37
N ASP A 62 10.45 6.68 21.57
CA ASP A 62 9.38 6.61 22.57
C ASP A 62 8.59 5.29 22.50
N LEU A 63 8.30 4.83 21.28
CA LEU A 63 7.58 3.59 21.02
C LEU A 63 8.46 2.36 21.22
N GLN A 64 9.75 2.44 20.86
CA GLN A 64 10.70 1.36 21.11
C GLN A 64 10.89 1.12 22.62
N ASP A 65 10.96 2.20 23.41
CA ASP A 65 11.06 2.12 24.86
C ASP A 65 9.78 1.56 25.48
N ALA A 66 8.61 1.98 25.00
CA ALA A 66 7.35 1.38 25.44
C ALA A 66 7.30 -0.13 25.15
N MET A 67 7.77 -0.57 23.98
CA MET A 67 7.87 -2.00 23.64
C MET A 67 8.85 -2.77 24.51
N ARG A 68 10.01 -2.17 24.83
CA ARG A 68 10.98 -2.75 25.78
C ARG A 68 10.38 -2.91 27.18
N ASN A 69 9.46 -2.03 27.56
CA ASN A 69 8.72 -2.08 28.82
C ASN A 69 7.43 -2.93 28.77
N GLY A 70 7.21 -3.70 27.68
CA GLY A 70 6.14 -4.69 27.60
C GLY A 70 4.92 -4.26 26.76
N LEU A 71 4.96 -3.14 26.05
CA LEU A 71 3.90 -2.78 25.11
C LEU A 71 3.78 -3.87 24.00
N PRO A 72 2.60 -4.49 23.82
CA PRO A 72 2.41 -5.49 22.77
C PRO A 72 2.62 -4.92 21.36
N TYR A 73 3.28 -5.70 20.51
CA TYR A 73 3.55 -5.34 19.11
C TYR A 73 2.31 -4.91 18.32
N SER A 74 1.16 -5.55 18.59
CA SER A 74 -0.11 -5.25 17.94
C SER A 74 -0.64 -3.84 18.25
N LEU A 75 -0.42 -3.35 19.48
CA LEU A 75 -0.76 -1.99 19.89
C LEU A 75 0.27 -1.01 19.36
N ALA A 76 1.56 -1.34 19.48
CA ALA A 76 2.64 -0.51 18.97
C ALA A 76 2.51 -0.25 17.46
N GLY A 77 2.08 -1.25 16.68
CA GLY A 77 1.83 -1.08 15.25
C GLY A 77 0.68 -0.11 14.91
N VAL A 78 -0.29 0.08 15.80
CA VAL A 78 -1.35 1.11 15.62
C VAL A 78 -0.78 2.49 15.91
N ILE A 79 0.00 2.61 16.99
CA ILE A 79 0.60 3.86 17.46
C ILE A 79 1.68 4.36 16.48
N ALA A 80 2.47 3.47 15.88
CA ALA A 80 3.51 3.81 14.91
C ALA A 80 2.96 4.49 13.64
N GLY A 81 1.72 4.19 13.26
CA GLY A 81 1.05 4.79 12.10
C GLY A 81 0.40 6.15 12.39
N ALA A 82 0.41 6.60 13.64
CA ALA A 82 -0.22 7.82 14.07
C ALA A 82 0.71 9.05 13.92
N PRO A 83 0.15 10.24 13.62
CA PRO A 83 0.89 11.50 13.68
C PRO A 83 1.56 11.73 15.04
N VAL A 84 2.67 12.47 15.06
CA VAL A 84 3.44 12.72 16.28
C VAL A 84 2.62 13.45 17.34
N GLU A 85 1.68 14.30 16.92
CA GLU A 85 0.83 15.13 17.78
C GLU A 85 -0.10 14.29 18.66
N ILE A 86 -0.55 13.14 18.16
CA ILE A 86 -1.49 12.26 18.88
C ILE A 86 -0.80 11.05 19.50
N ARG A 87 0.46 10.78 19.13
CA ARG A 87 1.18 9.56 19.53
C ARG A 87 1.33 9.42 21.05
N ALA A 88 1.64 10.51 21.74
CA ALA A 88 1.78 10.51 23.20
C ALA A 88 0.49 10.08 23.92
N GLN A 89 -0.66 10.59 23.48
CA GLN A 89 -1.96 10.22 24.06
C GLN A 89 -2.32 8.75 23.79
N LEU A 90 -1.94 8.22 22.62
CA LEU A 90 -2.14 6.80 22.31
C LEU A 90 -1.22 5.90 23.15
N LEU A 91 0.01 6.32 23.43
CA LEU A 91 0.93 5.62 24.33
C LEU A 91 0.40 5.56 25.75
N GLU A 92 -0.08 6.69 26.28
CA GLU A 92 -0.70 6.75 27.61
C GLU A 92 -1.92 5.82 27.71
N ALA A 93 -2.81 5.85 26.71
CA ALA A 93 -3.97 4.95 26.67
C ALA A 93 -3.55 3.47 26.60
N ALA A 94 -2.50 3.15 25.86
CA ALA A 94 -1.99 1.79 25.75
C ALA A 94 -1.37 1.30 27.07
N ILE A 95 -0.62 2.16 27.77
CA ILE A 95 -0.08 1.88 29.11
C ILE A 95 -1.22 1.69 30.12
N ALA A 96 -2.31 2.43 29.99
CA ALA A 96 -3.53 2.28 30.80
C ALA A 96 -4.33 1.00 30.48
N GLY A 97 -3.90 0.18 29.50
CA GLY A 97 -4.54 -1.09 29.17
C GLY A 97 -5.61 -1.02 28.08
N ALA A 98 -5.66 0.05 27.29
CA ALA A 98 -6.60 0.17 26.17
C ALA A 98 -6.42 -0.96 25.15
N SER A 99 -7.54 -1.47 24.63
CA SER A 99 -7.50 -2.49 23.58
C SER A 99 -7.05 -1.91 22.24
N ARG A 100 -6.74 -2.78 21.28
CA ARG A 100 -6.41 -2.37 19.91
C ARG A 100 -7.54 -1.58 19.24
N GLU A 101 -8.78 -1.91 19.55
CA GLU A 101 -9.96 -1.23 19.00
C GLU A 101 -10.13 0.15 19.63
N ASP A 102 -9.92 0.26 20.94
CA ASP A 102 -9.96 1.53 21.65
C ASP A 102 -8.88 2.50 21.14
N LEU A 103 -7.66 2.02 20.91
CA LEU A 103 -6.58 2.85 20.34
C LEU A 103 -6.92 3.33 18.94
N ARG A 104 -7.58 2.52 18.11
CA ARG A 104 -8.05 2.95 16.78
C ARG A 104 -9.15 3.98 16.88
N ALA A 105 -10.12 3.78 17.76
CA ALA A 105 -11.21 4.73 17.98
C ALA A 105 -10.68 6.07 18.50
N LEU A 106 -9.74 6.02 19.45
CA LEU A 106 -9.04 7.18 19.99
C LEU A 106 -8.23 7.89 18.90
N ALA A 107 -7.50 7.15 18.07
CA ALA A 107 -6.77 7.71 16.93
C ALA A 107 -7.72 8.43 15.96
N VAL A 108 -8.86 7.82 15.59
CA VAL A 108 -9.85 8.47 14.72
C VAL A 108 -10.43 9.74 15.35
N LYS A 109 -10.67 9.74 16.67
CA LYS A 109 -11.20 10.90 17.39
C LYS A 109 -10.18 12.05 17.48
N LEU A 110 -8.90 11.73 17.65
CA LEU A 110 -7.82 12.71 17.82
C LEU A 110 -7.18 13.13 16.51
N MET A 111 -7.32 12.33 15.45
CA MET A 111 -6.79 12.66 14.14
C MET A 111 -7.42 13.97 13.66
N PRO A 112 -6.60 14.92 13.17
CA PRO A 112 -7.14 16.08 12.51
C PRO A 112 -8.00 15.60 11.33
N PRO A 113 -9.15 16.25 11.05
CA PRO A 113 -9.96 15.89 9.90
C PRO A 113 -9.06 15.90 8.68
N ALA A 114 -9.02 14.78 7.95
CA ALA A 114 -8.21 14.67 6.76
C ALA A 114 -8.46 15.91 5.89
N PRO A 115 -7.41 16.58 5.37
CA PRO A 115 -7.61 17.72 4.52
C PRO A 115 -8.57 17.28 3.41
N ARG A 116 -9.72 17.97 3.31
CA ARG A 116 -10.72 17.66 2.28
C ARG A 116 -9.97 17.60 0.96
N GLN A 117 -9.89 16.41 0.38
CA GLN A 117 -9.18 16.20 -0.86
C GLN A 117 -9.84 17.15 -1.87
N ARG A 118 -9.10 18.16 -2.33
CA ARG A 118 -9.62 19.09 -3.33
C ARG A 118 -9.93 18.26 -4.57
N PHE A 119 -11.20 18.21 -4.94
CA PHE A 119 -11.59 17.55 -6.16
C PHE A 119 -11.00 18.32 -7.33
N ASP A 120 -10.49 17.60 -8.33
CA ASP A 120 -10.17 18.20 -9.60
C ASP A 120 -11.48 18.53 -10.32
N GLU A 121 -11.94 19.77 -10.16
CA GLU A 121 -13.16 20.29 -10.78
C GLU A 121 -13.15 20.09 -12.29
N THR A 122 -11.98 20.20 -12.94
CA THR A 122 -11.84 20.04 -14.38
C THR A 122 -12.10 18.59 -14.78
N ARG A 123 -11.58 17.64 -14.01
CA ARG A 123 -11.86 16.21 -14.22
C ARG A 123 -13.33 15.87 -14.01
N VAL A 124 -13.97 16.44 -12.98
CA VAL A 124 -15.41 16.20 -12.73
C VAL A 124 -16.27 16.73 -13.88
N VAL A 125 -16.00 17.96 -14.36
CA VAL A 125 -16.70 18.54 -15.51
C VAL A 125 -16.46 17.72 -16.79
N SER A 126 -15.24 17.23 -17.00
CA SER A 126 -14.93 16.35 -18.13
C SER A 126 -15.72 15.05 -18.08
N VAL A 127 -15.82 14.40 -16.91
CA VAL A 127 -16.61 13.18 -16.74
C VAL A 127 -18.09 13.45 -16.99
N ALA A 128 -18.64 14.54 -16.44
CA ALA A 128 -20.03 14.94 -16.67
C ALA A 128 -20.32 15.16 -18.17
N ARG A 129 -19.42 15.81 -18.90
CA ARG A 129 -19.54 16.03 -20.34
C ARG A 129 -19.54 14.71 -21.13
N GLN A 130 -18.70 13.75 -20.75
CA GLN A 130 -18.65 12.45 -21.41
C GLN A 130 -19.90 11.62 -21.11
N LEU A 131 -20.36 11.61 -19.86
CA LEU A 131 -21.58 10.90 -19.48
C LEU A 131 -22.85 11.52 -20.10
N GLY A 132 -22.86 12.82 -20.35
CA GLY A 132 -23.95 13.50 -21.08
C GLY A 132 -23.92 13.31 -22.60
N SER A 133 -22.89 12.66 -23.16
CA SER A 133 -22.76 12.47 -24.60
C SER A 133 -23.59 11.30 -25.09
N VAL A 134 -24.71 11.61 -25.77
CA VAL A 134 -25.59 10.60 -26.39
C VAL A 134 -24.82 9.74 -27.40
N ARG A 135 -23.83 10.31 -28.11
CA ARG A 135 -22.99 9.58 -29.06
C ARG A 135 -22.14 8.51 -28.36
N LEU A 136 -21.59 8.83 -27.19
CA LEU A 136 -20.80 7.89 -26.40
C LEU A 136 -21.70 6.78 -25.87
N LEU A 137 -22.83 7.14 -25.25
CA LEU A 137 -23.75 6.17 -24.64
C LEU A 137 -24.29 5.16 -25.66
N ARG A 138 -24.54 5.58 -26.90
CA ARG A 138 -24.97 4.69 -28.00
C ARG A 138 -23.86 3.80 -28.56
N GLY A 139 -22.60 4.14 -28.30
CA GLY A 139 -21.43 3.38 -28.76
C GLY A 139 -20.90 2.37 -27.75
N LEU A 140 -21.49 2.30 -26.55
CA LEU A 140 -21.08 1.34 -25.51
C LEU A 140 -21.46 -0.09 -25.92
N ASN A 141 -20.57 -1.03 -25.65
CA ASN A 141 -20.90 -2.46 -25.75
C ASN A 141 -21.65 -2.95 -24.49
N ASP A 142 -22.18 -4.18 -24.55
CA ASP A 142 -22.99 -4.76 -23.46
C ASP A 142 -22.25 -4.81 -22.11
N ALA A 143 -20.94 -5.05 -22.12
CA ALA A 143 -20.12 -5.12 -20.91
C ALA A 143 -19.94 -3.72 -20.28
N GLU A 144 -19.69 -2.71 -21.10
CA GLU A 144 -19.54 -1.32 -20.70
C GLU A 144 -20.86 -0.73 -20.20
N GLN A 145 -21.97 -1.05 -20.86
CA GLN A 145 -23.30 -0.64 -20.42
C GLN A 145 -23.64 -1.22 -19.05
N LYS A 146 -23.36 -2.51 -18.83
CA LYS A 146 -23.56 -3.16 -17.53
C LYS A 146 -22.67 -2.56 -16.43
N ALA A 147 -21.44 -2.19 -16.78
CA ALA A 147 -20.53 -1.52 -15.84
C ALA A 147 -21.05 -0.11 -15.46
N LEU A 148 -21.54 0.64 -16.45
CA LEU A 148 -22.14 1.96 -16.24
C LEU A 148 -23.39 1.87 -15.35
N ASP A 149 -24.30 0.93 -15.62
CA ASP A 149 -25.49 0.72 -14.80
C ASP A 149 -25.16 0.33 -13.37
N THR A 150 -24.16 -0.53 -13.19
CA THR A 150 -23.68 -0.94 -11.85
C THR A 150 -23.10 0.25 -11.09
N TRP A 151 -22.38 1.12 -11.79
CA TRP A 151 -21.84 2.34 -11.22
C TRP A 151 -22.95 3.34 -10.84
N LEU A 152 -23.95 3.54 -11.70
CA LEU A 152 -25.12 4.39 -11.42
C LEU A 152 -25.90 3.87 -10.21
N LYS A 153 -26.08 2.55 -10.05
CA LYS A 153 -26.71 1.96 -8.85
C LYS A 153 -25.93 2.21 -7.56
N LYS A 154 -24.62 2.45 -7.67
CA LYS A 154 -23.71 2.77 -6.55
C LYS A 154 -23.48 4.27 -6.40
N MET A 155 -24.26 5.11 -7.08
CA MET A 155 -24.06 6.55 -7.05
C MET A 155 -24.21 7.11 -5.62
N PRO A 156 -23.48 8.19 -5.28
CA PRO A 156 -23.63 8.86 -4.00
C PRO A 156 -25.09 9.30 -3.74
N PRO A 157 -25.57 9.23 -2.48
CA PRO A 157 -26.96 9.54 -2.14
C PRO A 157 -27.37 10.96 -2.54
N LEU A 158 -26.45 11.94 -2.43
CA LEU A 158 -26.67 13.31 -2.87
C LEU A 158 -27.06 13.41 -4.36
N LEU A 159 -26.46 12.60 -5.23
CA LEU A 159 -26.80 12.61 -6.66
C LEU A 159 -28.10 11.84 -6.92
N ALA A 160 -28.33 10.74 -6.22
CA ALA A 160 -29.57 9.97 -6.32
C ALA A 160 -30.79 10.81 -5.91
N GLU A 161 -30.67 11.60 -4.85
CA GLU A 161 -31.71 12.55 -4.43
C GLU A 161 -31.95 13.63 -5.47
N ARG A 162 -30.88 14.25 -6.00
CA ARG A 162 -30.97 15.27 -7.04
C ARG A 162 -31.59 14.79 -8.35
N LEU A 163 -31.36 13.54 -8.73
CA LEU A 163 -31.98 12.96 -9.94
C LEU A 163 -33.48 12.73 -9.74
N LYS A 164 -33.91 12.30 -8.55
CA LYS A 164 -35.33 12.13 -8.22
C LYS A 164 -36.10 13.45 -8.22
N GLU A 165 -35.44 14.58 -7.94
CA GLU A 165 -36.04 15.92 -8.01
C GLU A 165 -36.26 16.40 -9.46
N LEU A 166 -35.67 15.73 -10.46
CA LEU A 166 -35.72 16.11 -11.88
C LEU A 166 -36.70 15.26 -12.71
N GLU A 167 -37.26 14.20 -12.14
CA GLU A 167 -38.31 13.33 -12.74
C GLU A 167 -39.71 13.80 -12.37
#